data_AF-A0AAE3EXQ9-F1
#
_entry.id   AF-A0AAE3EXQ9-F1
#
_cell.length_a   1.000
_cell.length_b   1.000
_cell.length_c   1.000
_cell.angle_alpha   90.00
_cell.angle_beta   90.00
_cell.angle_gamma   90.00
#
_symmetry.space_group_name_H-M   'P 1'
#
loop_
_entity.id
_entity.type
_entity.pdbx_description
1 polymer ?
#
loop_
_entity_poly.entity_id
_entity_poly.type
_entity_poly.pdbx_seq_one_letter_code
_entity_poly.pdbx_strand_id
1 'polypeptide(L)'
;NFQAYRESIGNSKNSISAYMRAVRAIYNGAIAEDRFKTNKNPFLHFKVPSTSRTKKRAIIKESFFRIKKLEYQEGSPLWHAKNYALIMFNCRGMNFADLVKLKVKHIDDDRVNYGRSKTGEAISIGMTPELQKIISYYSEGKEPQDYLFPANNDGSTKSFEKYKSQRRRMNGYL
;
A
#
# COMPACT_ATOMS: atom_id res chain seq x y z
N ASN A 1 -20.43 10.47 22.56
CA ASN A 1 -20.72 10.83 21.15
C ASN A 1 -19.50 10.48 20.28
N PHE A 2 -19.51 9.32 19.60
CA PHE A 2 -18.32 8.75 18.93
C PHE A 2 -17.82 9.60 17.76
N GLN A 3 -18.72 10.15 16.95
CA GLN A 3 -18.35 11.05 15.85
C GLN A 3 -17.61 12.29 16.37
N ALA A 4 -18.16 12.97 17.38
CA ALA A 4 -17.55 14.16 17.96
C ALA A 4 -16.14 13.88 18.52
N TYR A 5 -15.94 12.72 19.16
CA TYR A 5 -14.62 12.29 19.59
C TYR A 5 -13.65 12.06 18.42
N ARG A 6 -14.11 11.45 17.31
CA ARG A 6 -13.26 11.25 16.13
C ARG A 6 -12.90 12.58 15.44
N GLU A 7 -13.80 13.55 15.47
CA GLU A 7 -13.57 14.92 14.99
C GLU A 7 -12.57 15.65 15.88
N SER A 8 -12.66 15.54 17.21
CA SER A 8 -11.76 16.22 18.13
C SER A 8 -10.31 15.74 18.04
N ILE A 9 -10.07 14.49 17.62
CA ILE A 9 -8.73 13.95 17.34
C ILE A 9 -8.26 14.20 15.89
N GLY A 10 -8.96 15.06 15.14
CA GLY A 10 -8.53 15.53 13.82
C GLY A 10 -8.81 14.59 12.65
N ASN A 11 -9.70 13.60 12.79
CA ASN A 11 -10.02 12.74 11.65
C ASN A 11 -10.77 13.49 10.55
N SER A 12 -10.45 13.17 9.30
CA SER A 12 -11.19 13.68 8.15
C SER A 12 -12.64 13.17 8.15
N LYS A 13 -13.54 13.94 7.53
CA LYS A 13 -14.94 13.53 7.28
C LYS A 13 -15.04 12.16 6.59
N ASN A 14 -14.12 11.88 5.66
CA ASN A 14 -14.07 10.58 4.98
C ASN A 14 -13.73 9.42 5.93
N SER A 15 -12.78 9.63 6.84
CA SER A 15 -12.41 8.64 7.86
C SER A 15 -13.56 8.39 8.83
N ILE A 16 -14.21 9.47 9.30
CA ILE A 16 -15.38 9.39 10.18
C ILE A 16 -16.53 8.65 9.49
N SER A 17 -16.82 8.98 8.23
CA SER A 17 -17.83 8.31 7.42
C SER A 17 -17.55 6.81 7.26
N ALA A 18 -16.29 6.42 7.03
CA ALA A 18 -15.89 5.01 6.99
C ALA A 18 -16.13 4.30 8.33
N TYR A 19 -15.73 4.90 9.45
CA TYR A 19 -15.99 4.33 10.78
C TYR A 19 -17.48 4.19 11.06
N MET A 20 -18.28 5.23 10.78
CA MET A 20 -19.74 5.18 11.03
C MET A 20 -20.44 4.13 10.17
N ARG A 21 -20.01 3.90 8.93
CA ARG A 21 -20.53 2.79 8.10
C ARG A 21 -20.19 1.43 8.70
N ALA A 22 -18.97 1.24 9.21
CA ALA A 22 -18.58 -0.01 9.86
C ALA A 22 -19.40 -0.26 11.14
N VAL A 23 -19.57 0.76 11.99
CA VAL A 23 -20.38 0.64 13.21
C VAL A 23 -21.85 0.33 12.85
N ARG A 24 -22.42 1.01 11.85
CA ARG A 24 -23.78 0.73 11.37
C ARG A 24 -23.93 -0.70 10.87
N ALA A 25 -22.95 -1.20 10.11
CA ALA A 25 -22.96 -2.57 9.60
C ALA A 25 -22.92 -3.61 10.72
N ILE A 26 -22.04 -3.43 11.71
CA ILE A 26 -21.95 -4.32 12.88
C ILE A 26 -23.27 -4.30 13.67
N TYR A 27 -23.80 -3.11 13.92
CA TYR A 27 -25.06 -2.94 14.66
C TYR A 27 -26.24 -3.63 13.94
N ASN A 28 -26.38 -3.39 12.63
CA ASN A 28 -27.44 -4.01 11.85
C ASN A 28 -27.26 -5.53 11.71
N GLY A 29 -26.01 -6.02 11.62
CA GLY A 29 -25.71 -7.45 11.62
C GLY A 29 -26.12 -8.13 12.92
N ALA A 30 -25.84 -7.51 14.07
CA ALA A 30 -26.25 -8.04 15.37
C ALA A 30 -27.78 -8.12 15.55
N ILE A 31 -28.53 -7.18 14.95
CA ILE A 31 -30.00 -7.25 14.90
C ILE A 31 -30.45 -8.39 13.97
N ALA A 32 -29.85 -8.50 12.79
CA ALA A 32 -30.24 -9.52 11.80
C ALA A 32 -29.97 -10.96 12.27
N GLU A 33 -28.95 -11.16 13.11
CA GLU A 33 -28.64 -12.45 13.73
C GLU A 33 -29.38 -12.70 15.05
N ASP A 34 -30.38 -11.87 15.40
CA ASP A 34 -31.11 -11.91 16.67
C ASP A 34 -30.23 -11.86 17.95
N ARG A 35 -28.96 -11.50 17.81
CA ARG A 35 -28.01 -11.33 18.92
C ARG A 35 -28.25 -10.04 19.70
N PHE A 36 -29.01 -9.10 19.12
CA PHE A 36 -29.33 -7.83 19.75
C PHE A 36 -30.74 -7.37 19.37
N LYS A 37 -31.62 -7.25 20.37
CA LYS A 37 -32.95 -6.65 20.19
C LYS A 37 -32.88 -5.15 20.42
N THR A 38 -33.34 -4.38 19.44
CA THR A 38 -33.34 -2.91 19.52
C THR A 38 -34.71 -2.37 19.87
N ASN A 39 -34.76 -1.49 20.88
CA ASN A 39 -35.98 -0.72 21.20
C ASN A 39 -36.07 0.57 20.37
N LYS A 40 -34.92 1.17 20.02
CA LYS A 40 -34.80 2.34 19.13
C LYS A 40 -33.50 2.23 18.35
N ASN A 41 -33.60 2.11 17.03
CA ASN A 41 -32.43 2.02 16.16
C ASN A 41 -31.76 3.40 15.99
N PRO A 42 -30.54 3.62 16.50
CA PRO A 42 -29.85 4.91 16.42
C PRO A 42 -29.47 5.27 14.98
N PHE A 43 -29.37 4.29 14.08
CA PHE A 43 -29.04 4.48 12.66
C PHE A 43 -30.27 4.66 11.76
N LEU A 44 -31.48 4.72 12.33
CA LEU A 44 -32.70 5.01 11.57
C LEU A 44 -32.73 6.47 11.12
N HIS A 45 -32.37 7.40 12.01
CA HIS A 45 -32.36 8.83 11.74
C HIS A 45 -30.95 9.42 11.64
N PHE A 46 -29.92 8.70 12.11
CA PHE A 46 -28.55 9.15 11.99
C PHE A 46 -28.08 9.11 10.53
N LYS A 47 -27.73 10.28 9.99
CA LYS A 47 -27.12 10.41 8.66
C LYS A 47 -25.61 10.32 8.79
N VAL A 48 -25.04 9.26 8.19
CA VAL A 48 -23.59 9.14 8.07
C VAL A 48 -23.05 10.35 7.30
N PRO A 49 -21.97 11.02 7.79
CA PRO A 49 -21.37 12.15 7.09
C PRO A 49 -21.04 11.83 5.64
N SER A 50 -21.34 12.76 4.74
CA SER A 50 -21.01 12.64 3.32
C SER A 50 -19.49 12.62 3.11
N THR A 51 -19.02 11.77 2.21
CA THR A 51 -17.60 11.76 1.82
C THR A 51 -17.34 12.81 0.76
N SER A 52 -16.27 13.59 0.91
CA SER A 52 -15.78 14.50 -0.12
C SER A 52 -14.81 13.77 -1.05
N ARG A 53 -14.87 14.07 -2.35
CA ARG A 53 -13.89 13.54 -3.32
C ARG A 53 -12.50 14.03 -2.93
N THR A 54 -11.57 13.09 -2.77
CA THR A 54 -10.16 13.44 -2.53
C THR A 54 -9.56 14.01 -3.80
N LYS A 55 -8.68 15.02 -3.66
CA LYS A 55 -7.93 15.59 -4.80
C LYS A 55 -7.15 14.47 -5.50
N LYS A 56 -7.17 14.43 -6.84
CA LYS A 56 -6.34 13.51 -7.62
C LYS A 56 -4.86 13.83 -7.35
N ARG A 57 -4.14 12.89 -6.73
CA ARG A 57 -2.70 13.01 -6.43
C ARG A 57 -1.82 12.30 -7.48
N ALA A 58 -2.36 12.05 -8.67
CA ALA A 58 -1.59 11.42 -9.73
C ALA A 58 -0.52 12.42 -10.21
N ILE A 59 0.72 11.97 -10.29
CA ILE A 59 1.79 12.74 -10.90
C ILE A 59 1.57 12.78 -12.43
N ILE A 60 1.93 13.90 -13.05
CA ILE A 60 1.96 14.01 -14.51
C ILE A 60 3.15 13.22 -15.06
N LYS A 61 3.05 12.79 -16.32
CA LYS A 61 4.03 11.92 -16.97
C LYS A 61 5.42 12.54 -16.98
N GLU A 62 5.49 13.86 -17.16
CA GLU A 62 6.70 14.66 -17.20
C GLU A 62 7.44 14.62 -15.85
N SER A 63 6.69 14.72 -14.74
CA SER A 63 7.26 14.60 -13.39
C SER A 63 7.86 13.22 -13.16
N PHE A 64 7.20 12.16 -13.65
CA PHE A 64 7.75 10.80 -13.56
C PHE A 64 9.06 10.66 -14.35
N PHE A 65 9.13 11.22 -15.56
CA PHE A 65 10.38 11.23 -16.33
C PHE A 65 11.49 12.03 -15.66
N ARG A 66 11.16 13.13 -14.96
CA ARG A 66 12.13 13.87 -14.15
C ARG A 66 12.69 12.99 -13.03
N ILE A 67 11.82 12.31 -12.28
CA ILE A 67 12.24 11.36 -11.22
C ILE A 67 13.16 10.27 -11.79
N LYS A 68 12.81 9.71 -12.95
CA LYS A 68 13.63 8.70 -13.63
C LYS A 68 15.04 9.19 -13.96
N LYS A 69 15.21 10.48 -14.29
CA LYS A 69 16.50 11.10 -14.63
C LYS A 69 17.34 11.55 -13.42
N LEU A 70 16.80 11.57 -12.21
CA LEU A 70 17.55 12.00 -11.03
C LEU A 70 18.67 11.01 -10.71
N GLU A 71 19.89 11.49 -10.52
CA GLU A 71 21.02 10.66 -10.13
C GLU A 71 21.27 10.81 -8.63
N TYR A 72 21.48 9.68 -7.96
CA TYR A 72 21.78 9.60 -6.54
C TYR A 72 22.98 8.66 -6.38
N GLN A 73 23.74 8.87 -5.32
CA GLN A 73 24.79 7.93 -4.94
C GLN A 73 24.19 6.53 -4.77
N GLU A 74 24.80 5.55 -5.43
CA GLU A 74 24.38 4.14 -5.36
C GLU A 74 24.36 3.64 -3.91
N GLY A 75 23.35 2.84 -3.57
CA GLY A 75 23.12 2.37 -2.19
C GLY A 75 22.60 3.42 -1.20
N SER A 76 22.49 4.70 -1.60
CA SER A 76 21.90 5.72 -0.72
C SER A 76 20.38 5.49 -0.50
N PRO A 77 19.80 5.98 0.61
CA PRO A 77 18.36 5.86 0.84
C PRO A 77 17.49 6.45 -0.28
N LEU A 78 17.91 7.57 -0.88
CA LEU A 78 17.22 8.21 -2.01
C LEU A 78 17.33 7.38 -3.29
N TRP A 79 18.50 6.77 -3.54
CA TRP A 79 18.69 5.87 -4.66
C TRP A 79 17.76 4.65 -4.58
N HIS A 80 17.68 4.04 -3.39
CA HIS A 80 16.72 2.96 -3.14
C HIS A 80 15.27 3.43 -3.33
N ALA A 81 14.90 4.58 -2.76
CA ALA A 81 13.54 5.13 -2.89
C ALA A 81 13.13 5.36 -4.35
N LYS A 82 14.03 5.94 -5.15
CA LYS A 82 13.85 6.11 -6.59
C LYS A 82 13.62 4.75 -7.28
N ASN A 83 14.49 3.77 -7.01
CA ASN A 83 14.39 2.45 -7.62
C ASN A 83 13.09 1.73 -7.25
N TYR A 84 12.67 1.80 -5.99
CA TYR A 84 11.40 1.24 -5.56
C TYR A 84 10.21 1.93 -6.24
N ALA A 85 10.23 3.25 -6.39
CA ALA A 85 9.18 3.96 -7.13
C ALA A 85 9.13 3.55 -8.61
N LEU A 86 10.28 3.39 -9.27
CA LEU A 86 10.37 2.91 -10.66
C LEU A 86 9.84 1.48 -10.80
N ILE A 87 10.23 0.57 -9.91
CA ILE A 87 9.71 -0.81 -9.91
C ILE A 87 8.20 -0.81 -9.68
N MET A 88 7.73 -0.08 -8.67
CA MET A 88 6.29 0.01 -8.37
C MET A 88 5.49 0.51 -9.57
N PHE A 89 6.02 1.51 -10.29
CA PHE A 89 5.40 2.03 -11.50
C PHE A 89 5.41 1.01 -12.64
N ASN A 90 6.57 0.46 -13.00
CA ASN A 90 6.72 -0.50 -14.09
C ASN A 90 5.91 -1.77 -13.84
N CYS A 91 5.76 -2.18 -12.58
CA CYS A 91 4.97 -3.33 -12.18
C CYS A 91 3.47 -3.00 -11.96
N ARG A 92 2.84 -2.30 -12.92
CA ARG A 92 1.40 -1.96 -12.91
C ARG A 92 0.90 -1.26 -11.63
N GLY A 93 1.71 -0.35 -11.09
CA GLY A 93 1.38 0.35 -9.85
C GLY A 93 1.34 -0.61 -8.64
N MET A 94 2.34 -1.50 -8.56
CA MET A 94 2.55 -2.36 -7.40
C MET A 94 2.60 -1.50 -6.14
N ASN A 95 1.93 -1.94 -5.07
CA ASN A 95 1.96 -1.21 -3.81
C ASN A 95 3.24 -1.56 -3.03
N PHE A 96 3.62 -0.72 -2.08
CA PHE A 96 4.83 -0.95 -1.28
C PHE A 96 4.78 -2.27 -0.48
N ALA A 97 3.59 -2.73 -0.06
CA ALA A 97 3.44 -3.97 0.68
C ALA A 97 3.76 -5.22 -0.17
N ASP A 98 3.44 -5.19 -1.46
CA ASP A 98 3.79 -6.25 -2.41
C ASP A 98 5.30 -6.20 -2.74
N LEU A 99 5.84 -4.99 -2.90
CA LEU A 99 7.28 -4.79 -3.16
C LEU A 99 8.15 -5.43 -2.08
N VAL A 100 7.87 -5.16 -0.81
CA VAL A 100 8.70 -5.65 0.31
C VAL A 100 8.61 -7.17 0.53
N LYS A 101 7.64 -7.84 -0.09
CA LYS A 101 7.47 -9.32 -0.04
C LYS A 101 8.12 -10.01 -1.23
N LEU A 102 8.59 -9.25 -2.23
CA LEU A 102 9.16 -9.83 -3.44
C LEU A 102 10.46 -10.57 -3.10
N LYS A 103 10.61 -11.77 -3.68
CA LYS A 103 11.74 -12.66 -3.48
C LYS A 103 12.41 -12.92 -4.82
N VAL A 104 13.64 -13.43 -4.81
CA VAL A 104 14.37 -13.72 -6.05
C VAL A 104 13.64 -14.74 -6.91
N LYS A 105 13.02 -15.78 -6.32
CA LYS A 105 12.19 -16.78 -7.03
C LYS A 105 10.97 -16.22 -7.77
N HIS A 106 10.62 -14.96 -7.52
CA HIS A 106 9.52 -14.28 -8.21
C HIS A 106 9.99 -13.61 -9.51
N ILE A 107 11.30 -13.63 -9.76
CA ILE A 107 11.94 -13.10 -10.95
C ILE A 107 12.33 -14.29 -11.81
N ASP A 108 11.74 -14.36 -13.00
CA ASP A 108 12.16 -15.25 -14.09
C ASP A 108 12.85 -14.38 -15.16
N ASP A 109 13.66 -14.99 -16.05
CA ASP A 109 14.54 -14.27 -16.98
C ASP A 109 13.91 -13.04 -17.65
N ASP A 110 12.67 -13.14 -18.11
CA ASP A 110 11.96 -12.05 -18.78
C ASP A 110 10.76 -11.50 -17.98
N ARG A 111 10.49 -11.98 -16.75
CA ARG A 111 9.23 -11.64 -16.03
C ARG A 111 9.36 -11.44 -14.53
N VAL A 112 8.49 -10.58 -14.01
CA VAL A 112 8.22 -10.43 -12.57
C VAL A 112 6.85 -11.03 -12.26
N ASN A 113 6.82 -12.05 -11.41
CA ASN A 113 5.63 -12.80 -11.01
C ASN A 113 5.31 -12.57 -9.53
N TYR A 114 4.14 -12.04 -9.20
CA TYR A 114 3.75 -11.81 -7.80
C TYR A 114 2.25 -11.88 -7.59
N GLY A 115 1.83 -12.26 -6.37
CA GLY A 115 0.44 -12.16 -5.94
C GLY A 115 0.14 -10.76 -5.38
N ARG A 116 -0.85 -10.06 -5.94
CA ARG A 116 -1.24 -8.73 -5.46
C ARG A 116 -2.00 -8.85 -4.15
N SER A 117 -1.43 -8.39 -3.04
CA SER A 117 -2.09 -8.48 -1.72
C SER A 117 -3.44 -7.78 -1.65
N LYS A 118 -3.67 -6.78 -2.50
CA LYS A 118 -4.92 -5.99 -2.51
C LYS A 118 -6.11 -6.75 -3.11
N THR A 119 -5.89 -7.50 -4.20
CA THR A 119 -6.94 -8.15 -4.98
C THR A 119 -6.89 -9.67 -4.91
N GLY A 120 -5.77 -10.24 -4.45
CA GLY A 120 -5.53 -11.68 -4.45
C GLY A 120 -5.09 -12.24 -5.80
N GLU A 121 -5.05 -11.41 -6.85
CA GLU A 121 -4.74 -11.84 -8.21
C GLU A 121 -3.25 -12.10 -8.40
N ALA A 122 -2.92 -13.18 -9.11
CA ALA A 122 -1.58 -13.42 -9.62
C ALA A 122 -1.30 -12.45 -10.79
N ILE A 123 -0.15 -11.80 -10.75
CA ILE A 123 0.29 -10.84 -11.76
C ILE A 123 1.63 -11.31 -12.31
N SER A 124 1.75 -11.26 -13.64
CA SER A 124 2.97 -11.57 -14.37
C SER A 124 3.26 -10.44 -15.35
N ILE A 125 4.43 -9.82 -15.26
CA ILE A 125 4.79 -8.60 -16.00
C ILE A 125 6.11 -8.83 -16.72
N GLY A 126 6.13 -8.57 -18.03
CA GLY A 126 7.37 -8.63 -18.81
C GLY A 126 8.36 -7.54 -18.38
N MET A 127 9.63 -7.90 -18.27
CA MET A 127 10.70 -7.00 -17.86
C MET A 127 11.05 -6.04 -18.97
N THR A 128 11.09 -4.76 -18.65
CA THR A 128 11.71 -3.75 -19.52
C THR A 128 13.23 -3.74 -19.25
N PRO A 129 14.07 -3.28 -20.20
CA PRO A 129 15.51 -3.18 -19.96
C PRO A 129 15.87 -2.34 -18.73
N GLU A 130 15.09 -1.29 -18.45
CA GLU A 130 15.24 -0.48 -17.25
C GLU A 130 14.94 -1.27 -15.98
N LEU A 131 13.84 -2.02 -15.96
CA LEU A 131 13.45 -2.82 -14.82
C LEU A 131 14.46 -3.94 -14.57
N GLN A 132 14.94 -4.58 -15.63
CA GLN A 132 15.97 -5.62 -15.56
C GLN A 132 17.24 -5.09 -14.91
N LYS A 133 17.74 -3.92 -15.34
CA LYS A 133 18.93 -3.30 -14.73
C LYS A 133 18.78 -3.09 -13.22
N ILE A 134 17.61 -2.62 -12.78
CA ILE A 134 17.35 -2.40 -11.35
C ILE A 134 17.28 -3.74 -10.62
N ILE A 135 16.56 -4.73 -11.16
CA ILE A 135 16.39 -6.04 -10.52
C ILE A 135 17.71 -6.78 -10.42
N SER A 136 18.53 -6.80 -11.48
CA SER A 136 19.83 -7.48 -11.51
C SER A 136 20.73 -7.02 -10.36
N TYR A 137 20.79 -5.71 -10.09
CA TYR A 137 21.52 -5.17 -8.94
C TYR A 137 21.04 -5.77 -7.61
N TYR A 138 19.72 -5.88 -7.42
CA TYR A 138 19.14 -6.35 -6.17
C TYR A 138 19.16 -7.88 -6.02
N SER A 139 19.29 -8.63 -7.11
CA SER A 139 19.38 -10.09 -7.11
C SER A 139 20.81 -10.62 -7.01
N GLU A 140 21.82 -9.78 -7.24
CA GLU A 140 23.22 -10.19 -7.21
C GLU A 140 23.59 -10.83 -5.85
N GLY A 141 24.16 -12.03 -5.91
CA GLY A 141 24.60 -12.79 -4.72
C GLY A 141 23.47 -13.31 -3.82
N LYS A 142 22.23 -13.41 -4.31
CA LYS A 142 21.08 -13.89 -3.53
C LYS A 142 20.52 -15.21 -4.00
N GLU A 143 19.98 -15.96 -3.06
CA GLU A 143 19.32 -17.23 -3.31
C GLU A 143 17.83 -17.04 -3.65
N PRO A 144 17.18 -18.00 -4.32
CA PRO A 144 15.77 -17.90 -4.73
C PRO A 144 14.80 -17.54 -3.58
N GLN A 145 15.06 -17.97 -2.35
CA GLN A 145 14.18 -17.70 -1.20
C GLN A 145 14.43 -16.34 -0.52
N ASP A 146 15.50 -15.65 -0.89
CA ASP A 146 15.84 -14.36 -0.33
C ASP A 146 14.91 -13.27 -0.81
N TYR A 147 14.71 -12.26 0.04
CA TYR A 147 13.98 -11.07 -0.36
C TYR A 147 14.80 -10.25 -1.35
N LEU A 148 14.13 -9.81 -2.42
CA LEU A 148 14.78 -9.04 -3.46
C LEU A 148 15.26 -7.69 -2.94
N PHE A 149 14.51 -7.04 -2.05
CA PHE A 149 14.86 -5.69 -1.58
C PHE A 149 15.30 -5.66 -0.12
N PRO A 150 16.24 -4.77 0.25
CA PRO A 150 16.62 -4.52 1.65
C PRO A 150 15.44 -4.09 2.54
N ALA A 151 14.44 -3.43 1.96
CA ALA A 151 13.22 -2.99 2.66
C ALA A 151 12.25 -4.15 3.00
N ASN A 152 12.75 -5.38 3.08
CA ASN A 152 11.94 -6.59 3.17
C ASN A 152 10.97 -6.66 4.37
N ASN A 153 9.91 -7.44 4.16
CA ASN A 153 8.91 -7.78 5.15
C ASN A 153 8.40 -9.21 4.93
N ASP A 154 8.45 -10.04 5.98
CA ASP A 154 7.94 -11.41 5.97
C ASP A 154 6.41 -11.52 6.15
N GLY A 155 5.73 -10.40 6.39
CA GLY A 155 4.28 -10.35 6.61
C GLY A 155 3.84 -10.75 8.02
N SER A 156 4.77 -11.08 8.91
CA SER A 156 4.48 -11.37 10.31
C SER A 156 4.06 -10.11 11.09
N THR A 157 3.34 -10.30 12.19
CA THR A 157 3.01 -9.18 13.10
C THR A 157 4.28 -8.52 13.66
N LYS A 158 5.35 -9.30 13.85
CA LYS A 158 6.63 -8.84 14.43
C LYS A 158 7.37 -7.88 13.49
N SER A 159 7.28 -8.09 12.18
CA SER A 159 7.89 -7.23 11.15
C SER A 159 7.01 -6.04 10.74
N PHE A 160 5.75 -5.99 11.20
CA PHE A 160 4.80 -4.95 10.80
C PHE A 160 5.24 -3.53 11.20
N GLU A 161 5.85 -3.35 12.37
CA GLU A 161 6.39 -2.05 12.80
C GLU A 161 7.56 -1.58 11.91
N LYS A 162 8.46 -2.51 11.56
CA LYS A 162 9.56 -2.26 10.62
C LYS A 162 9.01 -1.80 9.26
N TYR A 163 8.01 -2.50 8.75
CA TYR A 163 7.33 -2.13 7.50
C TYR A 163 6.69 -0.74 7.58
N LYS A 164 6.00 -0.40 8.67
CA LYS A 164 5.40 0.93 8.85
C LYS A 164 6.46 2.03 8.82
N SER A 165 7.59 1.80 9.50
CA SER A 165 8.72 2.73 9.53
C SER A 165 9.34 2.91 8.13
N GLN A 166 9.63 1.80 7.43
CA GLN A 166 10.19 1.83 6.08
C GLN A 166 9.25 2.52 5.09
N ARG A 167 7.95 2.23 5.15
CA ARG A 167 6.94 2.89 4.32
C ARG A 167 6.88 4.38 4.58
N ARG A 168 7.00 4.81 5.85
CA ARG A 168 7.02 6.24 6.19
C ARG A 168 8.28 6.92 5.62
N ARG A 169 9.45 6.30 5.77
CA ARG A 169 10.72 6.82 5.21
C ARG A 169 10.64 6.93 3.69
N MET A 170 10.14 5.88 3.02
CA MET A 170 9.91 5.87 1.59
C MET A 170 9.09 7.07 1.12
N ASN A 171 7.93 7.29 1.77
CA ASN A 171 7.04 8.39 1.43
C ASN A 171 7.63 9.76 1.80
N GLY A 172 8.69 9.84 2.60
CA GLY A 172 9.40 11.08 2.89
C GLY A 172 10.47 11.40 1.84
N TYR A 173 10.90 10.42 1.06
CA TYR A 173 11.87 10.58 -0.02
C TYR A 173 11.23 10.86 -1.38
N LEU A 174 9.95 10.48 -1.55
CA LEU A 174 9.14 10.68 -2.75
C LEU A 174 8.22 11.88 -2.60
#